data_AF-A0A822GPQ9-F1
#
_entry.id   AF-A0A822GPQ9-F1
#
_cell.length_a   1.000
_cell.length_b   1.000
_cell.length_c   1.000
_cell.angle_alpha   90.00
_cell.angle_beta   90.00
_cell.angle_gamma   90.00
#
_symmetry.space_group_name_H-M   'P 1'
#
loop_
_entity.id
_entity.type
_entity.pdbx_description
1 polymer ?
#
loop_
_entity_poly.entity_id
_entity_poly.type
_entity_poly.pdbx_seq_one_letter_code
_entity_poly.pdbx_strand_id
1 'polypeptide(L)' 'MDHDRSCGEGIGPQEYTLIKLRIDDNHIPEKLKPHVTSSTTVVYLAAATLRPETIYGQTNCWLHPDIHYVACETRL' A
#
# COMPACT_ATOMS: atom_id res chain seq x y z
N MET A 1 17.06 -25.18 1.76
CA MET A 1 16.42 -23.99 2.37
C MET A 1 14.96 -24.25 2.69
N ASP A 2 14.20 -24.93 1.83
CA ASP A 2 12.81 -25.29 2.15
C ASP A 2 12.67 -26.31 3.29
N HIS A 3 13.74 -27.07 3.57
CA HIS A 3 13.77 -28.04 4.68
C HIS A 3 13.64 -27.40 6.06
N ASP A 4 13.81 -26.08 6.18
CA ASP A 4 13.60 -25.34 7.44
C ASP A 4 12.18 -24.75 7.56
N ARG A 5 11.31 -24.94 6.55
CA ARG A 5 9.95 -24.41 6.56
C ARG A 5 8.98 -25.41 7.17
N SER A 6 8.20 -24.98 8.15
CA SER A 6 7.10 -25.76 8.71
C SER A 6 5.83 -25.74 7.85
N CYS A 7 5.75 -24.84 6.86
CA CYS A 7 4.67 -24.74 5.88
C CYS A 7 5.16 -24.06 4.58
N GLY A 8 4.47 -24.29 3.46
CA GLY A 8 4.79 -23.64 2.19
C GLY A 8 6.08 -24.14 1.53
N GLU A 9 6.35 -25.44 1.63
CA GLU A 9 7.40 -26.11 0.86
C GLU A 9 7.13 -25.95 -0.65
N GLY A 10 8.12 -25.51 -1.42
CA GLY A 10 7.97 -25.22 -2.84
C GLY A 10 7.27 -23.90 -3.19
N ILE A 11 6.80 -23.11 -2.21
CA ILE A 11 6.22 -21.78 -2.47
C ILE A 11 7.35 -20.76 -2.70
N GLY A 12 7.33 -20.12 -3.86
CA GLY A 12 8.24 -19.04 -4.24
C GLY A 12 7.63 -17.64 -4.03
N PRO A 13 8.44 -16.58 -4.14
CA PRO A 13 7.94 -15.22 -4.16
C PRO A 13 7.05 -14.99 -5.39
N GLN A 14 5.97 -14.23 -5.19
CA GLN A 14 5.12 -13.76 -6.28
C GLN A 14 5.25 -12.24 -6.42
N GLU A 15 5.51 -11.78 -7.64
CA GLU A 15 5.60 -10.36 -7.94
C GLU A 15 4.20 -9.73 -8.01
N TYR A 16 4.08 -8.53 -7.45
CA TYR A 16 2.89 -7.69 -7.52
C TYR A 16 3.29 -6.29 -7.95
N THR A 17 2.43 -5.63 -8.73
CA THR A 17 2.56 -4.19 -8.99
C THR A 17 1.93 -3.42 -7.85
N LEU A 18 2.68 -2.50 -7.24
CA LEU A 18 2.16 -1.56 -6.24
C LEU A 18 1.78 -0.23 -6.91
N ILE A 19 0.49 0.09 -6.91
CA ILE A 19 -0.04 1.37 -7.38
C ILE A 19 0.00 2.37 -6.22
N LYS A 20 0.67 3.50 -6.44
CA LYS A 20 0.74 4.62 -5.49
C LYS A 20 -0.44 5.55 -5.71
N LEU A 21 -1.46 5.45 -4.86
CA LEU A 21 -2.65 6.30 -4.90
C LEU A 21 -2.44 7.51 -3.98
N ARG A 22 -2.16 8.68 -4.56
CA ARG A 22 -1.93 9.91 -3.80
C ARG A 22 -3.21 10.34 -3.09
N ILE A 23 -3.10 10.66 -1.80
CA ILE A 23 -4.17 11.33 -1.05
C ILE A 23 -4.12 12.82 -1.36
N ASP A 24 -5.27 13.43 -1.64
CA ASP A 24 -5.38 14.88 -1.80
C ASP A 24 -5.00 15.59 -0.49
N ASP A 25 -4.13 16.59 -0.59
CA ASP A 25 -3.59 17.34 0.55
C ASP A 25 -4.71 18.02 1.37
N ASN A 26 -5.83 18.36 0.72
CA ASN A 26 -6.99 18.96 1.40
C ASN A 26 -7.85 17.95 2.17
N HIS A 27 -7.67 16.64 1.91
CA HIS A 27 -8.53 15.57 2.41
C HIS A 27 -7.76 14.54 3.24
N ILE A 28 -6.64 14.93 3.85
CA ILE A 28 -5.85 14.03 4.70
C ILE A 28 -6.61 13.68 5.98
N PRO A 29 -6.89 12.39 6.25
CA PRO A 29 -7.54 11.95 7.48
C PRO A 29 -6.76 12.36 8.73
N GLU A 30 -7.47 12.66 9.82
CA GLU A 30 -6.85 13.14 11.06
C GLU A 30 -5.80 12.18 11.63
N LYS A 31 -6.04 10.87 11.48
CA LYS A 31 -5.12 9.81 11.92
C LYS A 31 -3.77 9.85 11.20
N LEU A 32 -3.70 10.45 10.01
CA LEU A 32 -2.47 10.55 9.21
C LEU A 32 -1.76 11.90 9.37
N LYS A 33 -2.42 12.93 9.92
CA LYS A 33 -1.81 14.25 10.16
C LYS A 33 -0.49 14.20 10.94
N PRO A 34 -0.31 13.36 11.97
CA PRO A 34 0.97 13.25 12.68
C PRO A 34 2.14 12.81 11.80
N HIS A 35 1.87 12.14 10.67
CA HIS A 35 2.87 11.68 9.72
C HIS A 35 3.15 12.69 8.60
N VAL A 36 2.37 13.77 8.51
CA VAL A 36 2.57 14.87 7.55
C VAL A 36 3.39 15.96 8.24
N THR A 37 4.70 15.82 8.17
CA THR A 37 5.66 16.67 8.90
C THR A 37 6.02 17.96 8.18
N SER A 38 5.83 18.02 6.87
CA SER A 38 6.16 19.17 6.01
C SER A 38 5.07 19.40 4.97
N SER A 39 4.98 20.63 4.45
CA SER A 39 4.14 20.94 3.27
C SER A 39 4.58 20.18 2.02
N THR A 40 5.75 19.53 2.05
CA THR A 40 6.27 18.69 0.97
C THR A 40 5.97 17.20 1.18
N THR A 41 5.38 16.81 2.31
CA THR A 41 5.08 15.39 2.58
C THR A 41 3.88 14.94 1.76
N VAL A 42 4.09 14.02 0.84
CA VAL A 42 3.02 13.42 0.04
C VAL A 42 2.66 12.06 0.60
N VAL A 43 1.37 11.83 0.84
CA VAL A 43 0.86 10.57 1.37
C VAL A 43 0.30 9.72 0.23
N TYR A 44 0.68 8.45 0.20
CA TYR A 44 0.19 7.47 -0.77
C TYR A 44 -0.45 6.27 -0.07
N LEU A 45 -1.55 5.78 -0.61
CA LEU A 45 -2.03 4.42 -0.35
C LEU A 45 -1.35 3.48 -1.36
N ALA A 46 -0.66 2.45 -0.86
CA ALA A 46 -0.02 1.44 -1.69
C ALA A 46 -1.00 0.28 -1.93
N ALA A 47 -1.53 0.17 -3.14
CA ALA A 47 -2.46 -0.89 -3.53
C ALA A 47 -1.76 -1.94 -4.40
N ALA A 48 -1.77 -3.21 -3.98
CA ALA A 48 -1.18 -4.31 -4.75
C ALA A 48 -2.15 -4.85 -5.82
N THR A 49 -1.64 -5.12 -7.01
CA THR A 49 -2.41 -5.73 -8.10
C THR A 49 -1.55 -6.69 -8.94
N LEU A 50 -2.18 -7.74 -9.48
CA LEU A 50 -1.61 -8.62 -10.52
C LEU A 50 -2.02 -8.20 -11.94
N ARG A 51 -2.90 -7.19 -12.05
CA ARG A 51 -3.51 -6.75 -13.31
C ARG A 51 -3.35 -5.25 -13.53
N PRO A 52 -2.10 -4.76 -13.66
CA PRO A 52 -1.83 -3.32 -13.82
C PRO A 52 -2.53 -2.73 -15.05
N GLU A 53 -2.79 -3.52 -16.09
CA GLU A 53 -3.48 -3.10 -17.31
C GLU A 53 -4.92 -2.63 -17.06
N THR A 54 -5.54 -3.03 -15.94
CA THR A 54 -6.93 -2.69 -15.61
C THR A 54 -7.10 -1.39 -14.84
N ILE A 55 -6.01 -0.77 -14.40
CA ILE A 55 -6.05 0.38 -13.49
C ILE A 55 -6.70 1.63 -14.12
N TYR A 56 -6.73 1.72 -15.46
CA TYR A 56 -7.46 2.79 -16.17
C TYR A 56 -8.96 2.84 -15.85
N GLY A 57 -9.55 1.71 -15.43
CA GLY A 57 -10.96 1.63 -15.03
C GLY A 57 -11.21 1.83 -13.53
N GLN A 58 -10.20 2.20 -12.75
CA GLN A 58 -10.34 2.38 -11.31
C GLN A 58 -11.22 3.59 -10.98
N THR A 59 -12.30 3.37 -10.21
CA THR A 59 -13.23 4.43 -9.78
C THR A 59 -13.08 4.82 -8.31
N ASN A 60 -12.56 3.90 -7.49
CA ASN A 60 -12.34 4.11 -6.06
C ASN A 60 -11.20 3.21 -5.53
N CYS A 61 -10.92 3.33 -4.23
CA CYS A 61 -10.01 2.45 -3.50
C CYS A 61 -10.75 1.84 -2.32
N TRP A 62 -10.68 0.52 -2.17
CA TRP A 62 -11.33 -0.20 -1.08
C TRP A 62 -10.33 -0.47 0.04
N LEU A 63 -10.77 -0.25 1.28
CA LEU A 63 -10.03 -0.58 2.48
C LEU A 63 -10.91 -1.48 3.34
N HIS A 64 -10.30 -2.45 4.02
CA HIS A 64 -11.02 -3.25 5.00
C HIS A 64 -11.13 -2.44 6.31
N PRO A 65 -12.33 -2.20 6.84
CA PRO A 65 -12.52 -1.27 7.97
C PRO A 65 -11.81 -1.73 9.25
N ASP A 66 -11.69 -3.04 9.44
CA ASP A 66 -11.22 -3.63 10.71
C ASP A 66 -9.76 -4.10 10.72
N ILE A 67 -9.00 -3.96 9.62
CA ILE A 67 -7.59 -4.37 9.62
C ILE A 67 -6.68 -3.24 10.10
N HIS A 68 -5.59 -3.61 10.76
CA HIS A 68 -4.58 -2.67 11.21
C HIS A 68 -3.66 -2.25 10.06
N TYR A 69 -3.79 -1.01 9.62
CA TYR A 69 -2.89 -0.38 8.65
C TYR A 69 -1.75 0.36 9.35
N VAL A 70 -0.60 0.44 8.67
CA VAL A 70 0.59 1.16 9.13
C VAL A 70 0.92 2.26 8.12
N ALA A 71 1.21 3.47 8.62
CA ALA A 71 1.84 4.52 7.84
C ALA A 71 3.35 4.49 8.11
N CYS A 72 4.16 4.42 7.05
CA CYS A 72 5.61 4.44 7.14
C CYS A 72 6.18 5.58 6.28
N GLU A 73 7.21 6.24 6.81
CA GLU A 73 8.02 7.17 6.03
C GLU A 73 8.99 6.34 5.17
N THR A 74 8.96 6.59 3.86
CA THR A 74 9.91 5.98 2.93
C THR A 74 10.85 7.05 2.41
N ARG A 75 12.15 6.76 2.44
CA ARG A 75 13.17 7.55 1.75
C ARG A 75 13.42 6.86 0.41
N LEU A 76 12.73 7.30 -0.62
CA LEU A 76 13.05 6.94 -2.00
C LEU A 76 13.82 8.08 -2.65
#